data_AF-A0AAW1N139-F1
#
_entry.id   AF-A0AAW1N139-F1
#
_cell.length_a   1.000
_cell.length_b   1.000
_cell.length_c   1.000
_cell.angle_alpha   90.00
_cell.angle_beta   90.00
_cell.angle_gamma   90.00
#
_symmetry.space_group_name_H-M   'P 1'
#
loop_
_entity.id
_entity.type
_entity.pdbx_description
1 polymer ?
#
loop_
_entity_poly.entity_id
_entity_poly.type
_entity_poly.pdbx_seq_one_letter_code
_entity_poly.pdbx_strand_id
1 'polypeptide(L)'
;MTWDNAWNKTWSVNAPYIIEGLSPQRAYDFRFATINDVGIGGYGGNQRYIMPTRSVPTEPKILVPPEYAGLRDILVNSPYADHYELRWKVPHDNGDPIDYYVIRYCVTEFRDGQWFDSTSECSSEITVSFQYQSYELDNLVPDTTYKLELRAHNPIGLSSPAQIRIKTARGLDAVIPSNDSTSLSSGLILGIVIACVVVVLILVDILCFCVNRTGILAFCCDCARSKRVDEEDSKLGRDEREPLSPENRSPQIVDEKKSLTVEYDGKEVHTKPTEIGRYSAVYARFQYLNNF
;
A
#
# COMPACT_ATOMS: atom_id res chain seq x y z
N MET A 1 19.66 -33.40 28.34
CA MET A 1 20.58 -33.78 27.24
C MET A 1 21.89 -33.01 27.39
N THR A 2 23.02 -33.51 26.86
CA THR A 2 24.29 -32.77 26.83
C THR A 2 24.48 -32.08 25.48
N TRP A 3 25.28 -31.01 25.45
CA TRP A 3 25.56 -30.24 24.24
C TRP A 3 26.31 -31.01 23.15
N ASP A 4 26.87 -32.16 23.48
CA ASP A 4 27.55 -33.05 22.52
C ASP A 4 26.58 -33.61 21.48
N ASN A 5 25.30 -33.73 21.85
CA ASN A 5 24.23 -34.21 20.98
C ASN A 5 23.36 -33.07 20.42
N ALA A 6 23.79 -31.82 20.58
CA ALA A 6 23.02 -30.66 20.11
C ALA A 6 23.10 -30.51 18.59
N TRP A 7 22.00 -30.06 18.00
CA TRP A 7 22.01 -29.66 16.60
C TRP A 7 22.85 -28.40 16.42
N ASN A 8 23.73 -28.42 15.42
CA ASN A 8 24.65 -27.33 15.13
C ASN A 8 24.27 -26.65 13.82
N LYS A 9 24.31 -25.32 13.80
CA LYS A 9 24.15 -24.52 12.59
C LYS A 9 25.13 -23.35 12.59
N THR A 10 25.55 -22.94 11.40
CA THR A 10 26.52 -21.87 11.19
C THR A 10 26.00 -20.95 10.10
N TRP A 11 26.09 -19.63 10.32
CA TRP A 11 25.63 -18.61 9.37
C TRP A 11 26.50 -17.35 9.47
N SER A 12 26.38 -16.44 8.52
CA SER A 12 27.16 -15.20 8.51
C SER A 12 26.70 -14.23 9.61
N VAL A 13 27.66 -13.54 10.24
CA VAL A 13 27.40 -12.69 11.42
C VAL A 13 26.44 -11.52 11.13
N ASN A 14 26.32 -11.10 9.88
CA ASN A 14 25.48 -9.98 9.46
C ASN A 14 24.15 -10.39 8.82
N ALA A 15 23.81 -11.68 8.84
CA ALA A 15 22.54 -12.16 8.32
C ALA A 15 21.65 -12.67 9.48
N PRO A 16 20.35 -12.33 9.48
CA PRO A 16 19.42 -13.01 10.35
C PRO A 16 19.33 -14.50 9.95
N TYR A 17 19.25 -15.38 10.94
CA TYR A 17 19.03 -16.81 10.71
C TYR A 17 17.70 -17.22 11.34
N ILE A 18 16.80 -17.77 10.52
CA ILE A 18 15.51 -18.29 10.96
C ILE A 18 15.65 -19.79 11.18
N ILE A 19 15.33 -20.24 12.39
CA ILE A 19 15.34 -21.65 12.76
C ILE A 19 13.94 -22.20 12.54
N GLU A 20 13.83 -23.11 11.58
CA GLU A 20 12.56 -23.72 11.19
C GLU A 20 12.45 -25.16 11.71
N GLY A 21 11.24 -25.72 11.66
CA GLY A 21 10.99 -27.12 12.04
C GLY A 21 11.07 -27.42 13.54
N LEU A 22 11.01 -26.39 14.38
CA LEU A 22 10.91 -26.56 15.83
C LEU A 22 9.55 -27.14 16.19
N SER A 23 9.54 -28.04 17.18
CA SER A 23 8.30 -28.64 17.66
C SER A 23 7.53 -27.64 18.54
N PRO A 24 6.21 -27.49 18.32
CA PRO A 24 5.35 -26.68 19.18
C PRO A 24 5.36 -27.16 20.63
N GLN A 25 5.07 -26.26 21.58
CA GLN A 25 5.05 -26.54 23.02
C GLN A 25 6.35 -27.14 23.58
N ARG A 26 7.46 -27.07 22.85
CA ARG A 26 8.74 -27.60 23.31
C ARG A 26 9.68 -26.51 23.76
N ALA A 27 10.37 -26.78 24.85
CA ALA A 27 11.45 -25.96 25.33
C ALA A 27 12.74 -26.32 24.60
N TYR A 28 13.40 -25.30 24.05
CA TYR A 28 14.70 -25.40 23.43
C TYR A 28 15.68 -24.48 24.16
N ASP A 29 16.85 -25.02 24.48
CA ASP A 29 17.98 -24.22 24.95
C ASP A 29 18.89 -23.91 23.78
N PHE A 30 19.21 -22.62 23.60
CA PHE A 30 20.09 -22.11 22.56
C PHE A 30 21.38 -21.58 23.19
N ARG A 31 22.52 -21.80 22.55
CA ARG A 31 23.77 -21.10 22.88
C ARG A 31 24.51 -20.70 21.63
N PHE A 32 25.23 -19.58 21.70
CA PHE A 32 25.85 -18.94 20.54
C PHE A 32 27.37 -18.84 20.74
N ALA A 33 28.13 -19.05 19.67
CA ALA A 33 29.57 -18.81 19.64
C ALA A 33 29.93 -18.07 18.34
N THR A 34 30.96 -17.24 18.41
CA THR A 34 31.55 -16.61 17.22
C THR A 34 32.61 -17.54 16.62
N ILE A 35 32.78 -17.49 15.31
CA ILE A 35 33.82 -18.24 14.58
C ILE A 35 34.67 -17.24 13.79
N ASN A 36 35.98 -17.37 13.91
CA ASN A 36 36.96 -16.67 13.09
C ASN A 36 37.90 -17.67 12.38
N ASP A 37 38.91 -17.18 11.68
CA ASP A 37 39.87 -18.01 10.93
C ASP A 37 40.75 -18.92 11.82
N VAL A 38 40.80 -18.66 13.12
CA VAL A 38 41.53 -19.47 14.11
C VAL A 38 40.65 -20.59 14.68
N GLY A 39 39.34 -20.37 14.74
CA GLY A 39 38.39 -21.37 15.20
C GLY A 39 37.17 -20.78 15.89
N ILE A 40 36.56 -21.59 16.75
CA ILE A 40 35.31 -21.27 17.44
C ILE A 40 35.64 -20.63 18.79
N GLY A 41 35.08 -19.45 19.05
CA GLY A 41 35.14 -18.78 20.34
C GLY A 41 34.34 -19.50 21.43
N GLY A 42 34.39 -18.98 22.65
CA GLY A 42 33.57 -19.50 23.75
C GLY A 42 32.07 -19.39 23.47
N TYR A 43 31.31 -20.41 23.88
CA TYR A 43 29.86 -20.30 23.87
C TYR A 43 29.39 -19.31 24.92
N GLY A 44 28.48 -18.41 24.54
CA GLY A 44 27.76 -17.52 25.44
C GLY A 44 26.76 -18.27 26.33
N GLY A 45 26.03 -17.51 27.15
CA GLY A 45 25.01 -18.06 28.05
C GLY A 45 23.87 -18.75 27.30
N ASN A 46 23.29 -19.78 27.93
CA ASN A 46 22.15 -20.50 27.39
C ASN A 46 20.90 -19.60 27.42
N GLN A 47 20.15 -19.58 26.32
CA GLN A 47 18.86 -18.91 26.19
C GLN A 47 17.78 -19.97 26.01
N ARG A 48 16.81 -20.03 26.92
CA ARG A 48 15.71 -20.99 26.84
C ARG A 48 14.49 -20.34 26.20
N TYR A 49 13.96 -20.95 25.15
CA TYR A 49 12.70 -20.54 24.53
C TYR A 49 11.71 -21.70 24.51
N ILE A 50 10.44 -21.39 24.79
CA ILE A 50 9.34 -22.34 24.67
C ILE A 50 8.60 -22.00 23.39
N MET A 51 8.52 -22.95 22.46
CA MET A 51 7.77 -22.75 21.24
C MET A 51 6.27 -22.64 21.56
N PRO A 52 5.53 -21.75 20.88
CA PRO A 52 4.10 -21.61 21.10
C PRO A 52 3.36 -22.91 20.76
N THR A 53 2.15 -23.03 21.30
CA THR A 53 1.23 -24.10 20.90
C THR A 53 0.70 -23.79 19.51
N ARG A 54 0.53 -24.81 18.66
CA ARG A 54 -0.22 -24.64 17.42
C ARG A 54 -1.67 -24.25 17.77
N SER A 55 -2.21 -23.27 17.09
CA SER A 55 -3.59 -22.83 17.33
C SER A 55 -4.29 -22.52 16.02
N VAL A 56 -5.58 -22.21 16.10
CA VAL A 56 -6.33 -21.64 14.97
C VAL A 56 -5.65 -20.35 14.49
N PRO A 57 -5.87 -19.93 13.22
CA PRO A 57 -5.27 -18.72 12.71
C PRO A 57 -5.68 -17.49 13.52
N THR A 58 -4.88 -16.43 13.48
CA THR A 58 -5.30 -15.14 14.04
C THR A 58 -6.51 -14.58 13.29
N GLU A 59 -7.26 -13.69 13.93
CA GLU A 59 -8.36 -12.98 13.27
C GLU A 59 -7.93 -12.35 11.94
N PRO A 60 -8.64 -12.60 10.83
CA PRO A 60 -8.37 -11.95 9.56
C PRO A 60 -8.48 -10.43 9.68
N LYS A 61 -7.73 -9.69 8.85
CA LYS A 61 -7.84 -8.23 8.80
C LYS A 61 -8.52 -7.82 7.50
N ILE A 62 -9.79 -7.45 7.60
CA ILE A 62 -10.55 -6.92 6.46
C ILE A 62 -9.95 -5.56 6.07
N LEU A 63 -9.72 -5.38 4.77
CA LEU A 63 -9.23 -4.14 4.20
C LEU A 63 -10.41 -3.20 3.95
N VAL A 64 -10.37 -2.05 4.59
CA VAL A 64 -11.38 -0.99 4.45
C VAL A 64 -10.69 0.32 4.05
N PRO A 65 -11.44 1.30 3.51
CA PRO A 65 -10.88 2.61 3.20
C PRO A 65 -10.19 3.24 4.43
N PRO A 66 -9.13 4.04 4.24
CA PRO A 66 -8.33 4.59 5.34
C PRO A 66 -9.14 5.39 6.38
N GLU A 67 -10.23 6.04 5.95
CA GLU A 67 -11.16 6.76 6.84
C GLU A 67 -11.83 5.88 7.90
N TYR A 68 -11.94 4.58 7.65
CA TYR A 68 -12.52 3.59 8.56
C TYR A 68 -11.48 2.79 9.34
N ALA A 69 -10.18 3.01 9.07
CA ALA A 69 -9.12 2.21 9.68
C ALA A 69 -9.04 2.45 11.20
N GLY A 70 -9.09 1.36 11.98
CA GLY A 70 -8.97 1.41 13.45
C GLY A 70 -10.25 1.77 14.20
N LEU A 71 -11.35 2.04 13.49
CA LEU A 71 -12.67 2.23 14.10
C LEU A 71 -13.28 0.88 14.49
N ARG A 72 -14.12 0.89 15.53
CA ARG A 72 -14.97 -0.24 15.93
C ARG A 72 -16.37 -0.05 15.34
N ASP A 73 -17.07 -1.15 15.05
CA ASP A 73 -18.43 -1.14 14.49
C ASP A 73 -18.60 -0.28 13.22
N ILE A 74 -17.66 -0.41 12.29
CA ILE A 74 -17.67 0.38 11.05
C ILE A 74 -18.87 0.03 10.17
N LEU A 75 -19.47 1.08 9.60
CA LEU A 75 -20.45 1.02 8.53
C LEU A 75 -19.83 1.65 7.27
N VAL A 76 -19.52 0.81 6.29
CA VAL A 76 -18.93 1.24 5.02
C VAL A 76 -20.04 1.39 3.98
N ASN A 77 -20.11 2.54 3.32
CA ASN A 77 -21.04 2.73 2.22
C ASN A 77 -20.45 2.09 0.95
N SER A 78 -21.13 1.09 0.40
CA SER A 78 -20.79 0.53 -0.91
C SER A 78 -21.21 1.51 -2.00
N PRO A 79 -20.37 1.75 -3.03
CA PRO A 79 -20.78 2.52 -4.20
C PRO A 79 -21.76 1.74 -5.08
N TYR A 80 -21.87 0.42 -4.89
CA TYR A 80 -22.71 -0.46 -5.69
C TYR A 80 -23.98 -0.87 -4.94
N ALA A 81 -25.06 -1.07 -5.70
CA ALA A 81 -26.37 -1.41 -5.17
C ALA A 81 -26.57 -2.92 -4.97
N ASP A 82 -25.86 -3.73 -5.75
CA ASP A 82 -26.09 -5.17 -5.90
C ASP A 82 -24.87 -6.04 -5.59
N HIS A 83 -23.69 -5.44 -5.40
CA HIS A 83 -22.48 -6.18 -5.06
C HIS A 83 -21.54 -5.44 -4.11
N TYR A 84 -20.55 -6.17 -3.58
CA TYR A 84 -19.46 -5.62 -2.77
C TYR A 84 -18.21 -6.51 -2.83
N GLU A 85 -17.05 -5.93 -3.14
CA GLU A 85 -15.77 -6.63 -3.09
C GLU A 85 -15.22 -6.64 -1.66
N LEU A 86 -15.28 -7.79 -0.98
CA LEU A 86 -14.62 -8.00 0.30
C LEU A 86 -13.14 -8.32 0.08
N ARG A 87 -12.23 -7.61 0.74
CA ARG A 87 -10.77 -7.84 0.66
C ARG A 87 -10.16 -7.97 2.04
N TRP A 88 -9.11 -8.78 2.19
CA TRP A 88 -8.46 -9.00 3.48
C TRP A 88 -6.95 -9.23 3.37
N LYS A 89 -6.25 -9.15 4.50
CA LYS A 89 -4.86 -9.63 4.64
C LYS A 89 -4.84 -11.06 5.14
N VAL A 90 -3.89 -11.84 4.66
CA VAL A 90 -3.62 -13.20 5.17
C VAL A 90 -3.21 -13.10 6.65
N PRO A 91 -3.95 -13.76 7.58
CA PRO A 91 -3.60 -13.77 9.00
C PRO A 91 -2.40 -14.68 9.29
N HIS A 92 -1.87 -14.58 10.51
CA HIS A 92 -0.87 -15.54 10.98
C HIS A 92 -1.53 -16.92 11.19
N ASP A 93 -0.87 -17.96 10.70
CA ASP A 93 -1.36 -19.34 10.67
C ASP A 93 -1.15 -20.10 12.00
N ASN A 94 -0.35 -19.52 12.90
CA ASN A 94 0.01 -20.06 14.21
C ASN A 94 0.55 -21.50 14.18
N GLY A 95 1.28 -21.85 13.11
CA GLY A 95 2.06 -23.09 13.03
C GLY A 95 1.41 -24.25 12.28
N ASP A 96 0.16 -24.11 11.83
CA ASP A 96 -0.45 -24.97 10.80
C ASP A 96 -1.02 -24.11 9.68
N PRO A 97 -0.73 -24.41 8.40
CA PRO A 97 -1.05 -23.54 7.28
C PRO A 97 -2.56 -23.35 7.09
N ILE A 98 -2.93 -22.14 6.67
CA ILE A 98 -4.31 -21.81 6.30
C ILE A 98 -4.68 -22.54 5.00
N ASP A 99 -5.82 -23.23 5.01
CA ASP A 99 -6.32 -24.01 3.88
C ASP A 99 -7.52 -23.34 3.17
N TYR A 100 -8.39 -22.64 3.90
CA TYR A 100 -9.48 -21.84 3.33
C TYR A 100 -9.96 -20.71 4.25
N TYR A 101 -10.79 -19.83 3.69
CA TYR A 101 -11.55 -18.80 4.39
C TYR A 101 -13.04 -19.13 4.35
N VAL A 102 -13.76 -18.69 5.37
CA VAL A 102 -15.22 -18.78 5.45
C VAL A 102 -15.80 -17.38 5.53
N ILE A 103 -16.71 -17.07 4.61
CA ILE A 103 -17.44 -15.82 4.54
C ILE A 103 -18.91 -16.11 4.84
N ARG A 104 -19.52 -15.27 5.67
CA ARG A 104 -20.96 -15.26 5.92
C ARG A 104 -21.43 -13.83 6.00
N TYR A 105 -22.61 -13.55 5.45
CA TYR A 105 -23.22 -12.24 5.58
C TYR A 105 -24.68 -12.34 5.95
N CYS A 106 -25.18 -11.37 6.72
CA CYS A 106 -26.56 -11.30 7.14
C CYS A 106 -27.08 -9.87 6.98
N VAL A 107 -28.34 -9.72 6.59
CA VAL A 107 -29.01 -8.43 6.71
C VAL A 107 -29.01 -8.01 8.18
N THR A 108 -28.68 -6.75 8.44
CA THR A 108 -28.61 -6.19 9.79
C THR A 108 -29.26 -4.82 9.80
N GLU A 109 -30.00 -4.53 10.86
CA GLU A 109 -30.72 -3.27 10.99
C GLU A 109 -30.32 -2.54 12.28
N PHE A 110 -30.29 -1.21 12.20
CA PHE A 110 -30.05 -0.37 13.37
C PHE A 110 -31.40 0.11 13.93
N ARG A 111 -31.78 -0.40 15.10
CA ARG A 111 -33.02 -0.04 15.80
C ARG A 111 -32.69 0.26 17.27
N ASP A 112 -33.32 1.27 17.84
CA ASP A 112 -33.16 1.62 19.27
C ASP A 112 -31.70 1.79 19.74
N GLY A 113 -30.81 2.27 18.86
CA GLY A 113 -29.39 2.48 19.18
C GLY A 113 -28.52 1.22 19.11
N GLN A 114 -29.06 0.09 18.65
CA GLN A 114 -28.35 -1.19 18.56
C GLN A 114 -28.54 -1.86 17.19
N TRP A 115 -27.54 -2.64 16.79
CA TRP A 115 -27.60 -3.48 15.59
C TRP A 115 -28.28 -4.82 15.89
N PHE A 116 -29.22 -5.21 15.02
CA PHE A 116 -29.94 -6.46 15.07
C PHE A 116 -29.72 -7.25 13.77
N ASP A 117 -29.12 -8.42 13.89
CA ASP A 117 -28.84 -9.30 12.74
C ASP A 117 -30.09 -10.15 12.43
N SER A 118 -30.61 -10.05 11.21
CA SER A 118 -31.70 -10.88 10.71
C SER A 118 -31.19 -12.29 10.41
N THR A 119 -31.23 -13.16 11.42
CA THR A 119 -30.73 -14.55 11.30
C THR A 119 -31.40 -15.37 10.18
N SER A 120 -32.63 -15.03 9.80
CA SER A 120 -33.35 -15.64 8.67
C SER A 120 -32.87 -15.17 7.29
N GLU A 121 -32.16 -14.04 7.23
CA GLU A 121 -31.64 -13.40 6.02
C GLU A 121 -30.10 -13.44 6.00
N CYS A 122 -29.55 -14.56 6.46
CA CYS A 122 -28.14 -14.87 6.37
C CYS A 122 -27.85 -15.74 5.16
N SER A 123 -26.70 -15.49 4.52
CA SER A 123 -26.15 -16.41 3.54
C SER A 123 -25.77 -17.74 4.18
N SER A 124 -25.69 -18.78 3.36
CA SER A 124 -24.90 -19.95 3.70
C SER A 124 -23.42 -19.57 3.88
N GLU A 125 -22.66 -20.40 4.59
CA GLU A 125 -21.21 -20.25 4.65
C GLU A 125 -20.61 -20.43 3.25
N ILE A 126 -19.83 -19.45 2.82
CA ILE A 126 -19.12 -19.44 1.55
C ILE A 126 -17.67 -19.78 1.84
N THR A 127 -17.17 -20.85 1.22
CA THR A 127 -15.77 -21.28 1.36
C THR A 127 -14.93 -20.73 0.21
N VAL A 128 -13.84 -20.06 0.55
CA VAL A 128 -12.89 -19.48 -0.41
C VAL A 128 -11.51 -20.10 -0.20
N SER A 129 -10.86 -20.57 -1.27
CA SER A 129 -9.50 -21.13 -1.19
C SER A 129 -8.50 -20.13 -0.59
N PHE A 130 -7.52 -20.62 0.18
CA PHE A 130 -6.47 -19.80 0.80
C PHE A 130 -5.68 -18.93 -0.18
N GLN A 131 -5.68 -19.29 -1.47
CA GLN A 131 -4.98 -18.58 -2.54
C GLN A 131 -5.56 -17.21 -2.85
N TYR A 132 -6.82 -16.96 -2.47
CA TYR A 132 -7.51 -15.68 -2.70
C TYR A 132 -7.49 -14.81 -1.44
N GLN A 133 -7.42 -13.50 -1.64
CA GLN A 133 -7.50 -12.48 -0.59
C GLN A 133 -8.64 -11.47 -0.85
N SER A 134 -9.52 -11.81 -1.80
CA SER A 134 -10.75 -11.08 -2.08
C SER A 134 -11.87 -12.03 -2.49
N TYR A 135 -13.11 -11.56 -2.33
CA TYR A 135 -14.32 -12.25 -2.75
C TYR A 135 -15.39 -11.22 -3.10
N GLU A 136 -16.05 -11.39 -4.24
CA GLU A 136 -17.16 -10.55 -4.69
C GLU A 136 -18.48 -11.10 -4.17
N LEU A 137 -19.14 -10.32 -3.33
CA LEU A 137 -20.49 -10.61 -2.84
C LEU A 137 -21.48 -10.09 -3.89
N ASP A 138 -22.17 -10.99 -4.59
CA ASP A 138 -23.14 -10.64 -5.63
C ASP A 138 -24.60 -10.78 -5.15
N ASN A 139 -25.52 -10.23 -5.93
CA ASN A 139 -26.97 -10.33 -5.72
C ASN A 139 -27.43 -9.77 -4.36
N LEU A 140 -26.76 -8.73 -3.88
CA LEU A 140 -27.17 -7.99 -2.70
C LEU A 140 -28.41 -7.15 -3.02
N VAL A 141 -29.23 -6.93 -2.00
CA VAL A 141 -30.41 -6.07 -2.13
C VAL A 141 -29.97 -4.60 -2.02
N PRO A 142 -30.45 -3.71 -2.90
CA PRO A 142 -30.15 -2.28 -2.81
C PRO A 142 -30.65 -1.62 -1.50
N ASP A 143 -30.00 -0.51 -1.11
CA ASP A 143 -30.26 0.25 0.12
C ASP A 143 -30.36 -0.59 1.41
N THR A 144 -29.65 -1.73 1.44
CA THR A 144 -29.70 -2.72 2.52
C THR A 144 -28.38 -2.77 3.26
N THR A 145 -28.43 -2.90 4.59
CA THR A 145 -27.23 -3.01 5.41
C THR A 145 -26.95 -4.48 5.72
N TYR A 146 -25.72 -4.90 5.48
CA TYR A 146 -25.24 -6.25 5.71
C TYR A 146 -24.13 -6.25 6.74
N LYS A 147 -24.16 -7.20 7.67
CA LYS A 147 -23.02 -7.56 8.50
C LYS A 147 -22.25 -8.67 7.79
N LEU A 148 -20.98 -8.43 7.50
CA LEU A 148 -20.06 -9.40 6.92
C LEU A 148 -19.21 -10.01 8.03
N GLU A 149 -19.02 -11.33 7.99
CA GLU A 149 -18.17 -12.09 8.89
C GLU A 149 -17.16 -12.90 8.05
N LEU A 150 -15.87 -12.75 8.36
CA LEU A 150 -14.77 -13.46 7.71
C LEU A 150 -13.97 -14.25 8.75
N ARG A 151 -13.73 -15.53 8.49
CA ARG A 151 -12.89 -16.41 9.30
C ARG A 151 -11.82 -17.08 8.44
N ALA A 152 -10.66 -17.33 9.02
CA ALA A 152 -9.63 -18.20 8.43
C ALA A 152 -9.69 -19.58 9.08
N HIS A 153 -9.44 -20.61 8.30
CA HIS A 153 -9.38 -21.99 8.77
C HIS A 153 -7.96 -22.54 8.61
N ASN A 154 -7.55 -23.38 9.55
CA ASN A 154 -6.44 -24.32 9.40
C ASN A 154 -6.87 -25.68 9.98
N PRO A 155 -6.07 -26.75 9.90
CA PRO A 155 -6.43 -28.07 10.43
C PRO A 155 -6.84 -28.12 11.92
N ILE A 156 -6.56 -27.08 12.71
CA ILE A 156 -6.99 -26.98 14.11
C ILE A 156 -8.42 -26.43 14.20
N GLY A 157 -8.81 -25.51 13.31
CA GLY A 157 -10.16 -24.98 13.22
C GLY A 157 -10.23 -23.53 12.72
N LEU A 158 -11.38 -22.91 12.99
CA LEU A 158 -11.68 -21.53 12.58
C LEU A 158 -11.14 -20.49 13.57
N SER A 159 -10.65 -19.37 13.02
CA SER A 159 -10.30 -18.16 13.78
C SER A 159 -11.53 -17.49 14.40
N SER A 160 -11.30 -16.48 15.25
CA SER A 160 -12.34 -15.48 15.55
C SER A 160 -12.80 -14.77 14.27
N PRO A 161 -14.08 -14.35 14.20
CA PRO A 161 -14.60 -13.65 13.04
C PRO A 161 -14.13 -12.19 13.00
N ALA A 162 -13.57 -11.78 11.87
CA ALA A 162 -13.47 -10.37 11.52
C ALA A 162 -14.85 -9.89 11.03
N GLN A 163 -15.31 -8.74 11.53
CA GLN A 163 -16.66 -8.23 11.24
C GLN A 163 -16.65 -6.79 10.75
N ILE A 164 -17.42 -6.52 9.69
CA ILE A 164 -17.72 -5.16 9.22
C ILE A 164 -19.19 -5.07 8.83
N ARG A 165 -19.74 -3.85 8.80
CA ARG A 165 -21.05 -3.62 8.20
C ARG A 165 -20.88 -2.82 6.92
N ILE A 166 -21.64 -3.19 5.91
CA ILE A 166 -21.71 -2.46 4.64
C ILE A 166 -23.14 -2.04 4.39
N LYS A 167 -23.33 -0.88 3.76
CA LYS A 167 -24.64 -0.46 3.25
C LYS A 167 -24.56 -0.34 1.74
N THR A 168 -25.40 -1.09 1.02
CA THR A 168 -25.48 -1.02 -0.44
C THR A 168 -26.06 0.32 -0.90
N ALA A 169 -25.65 0.76 -2.09
CA ALA A 169 -26.20 1.97 -2.70
C ALA A 169 -27.70 1.80 -3.01
N ARG A 170 -28.40 2.93 -3.17
CA ARG A 170 -29.80 2.91 -3.61
C ARG A 170 -29.85 2.49 -5.07
N GLY A 171 -30.64 1.46 -5.39
CA GLY A 171 -30.77 0.88 -6.73
C GLY A 171 -31.55 1.72 -7.74
N LEU A 172 -31.53 3.05 -7.59
CA LEU A 172 -32.05 3.98 -8.59
C LEU A 172 -31.00 4.10 -9.69
N ASP A 173 -31.37 3.68 -10.91
CA ASP A 173 -30.69 3.83 -12.20
C ASP A 173 -29.20 4.25 -12.14
N ALA A 174 -28.32 3.26 -12.29
CA ALA A 174 -26.92 3.40 -12.70
C ALA A 174 -26.23 4.69 -12.24
N VAL A 175 -25.78 4.73 -10.98
CA VAL A 175 -24.60 5.53 -10.65
C VAL A 175 -23.44 4.86 -11.39
N ILE A 176 -23.17 5.35 -12.61
CA ILE A 176 -21.92 5.13 -13.32
C ILE A 176 -20.81 5.34 -12.28
N PRO A 177 -19.92 4.35 -12.05
CA PRO A 177 -18.78 4.60 -11.19
C PRO A 177 -18.07 5.79 -11.81
N SER A 178 -18.03 6.89 -11.08
CA SER A 178 -17.12 7.97 -11.40
C SER A 178 -15.71 7.41 -11.18
N ASN A 179 -15.21 6.65 -12.15
CA ASN A 179 -13.89 6.98 -12.67
C ASN A 179 -13.87 8.49 -12.77
N ASP A 180 -12.82 9.14 -12.32
CA ASP A 180 -12.58 10.57 -12.51
C ASP A 180 -12.72 10.95 -13.99
N SER A 181 -13.95 11.02 -14.49
CA SER A 181 -14.34 11.76 -15.67
C SER A 181 -14.37 13.17 -15.12
N THR A 182 -13.19 13.77 -15.11
CA THR A 182 -12.95 15.21 -15.20
C THR A 182 -14.28 15.94 -15.25
N SER A 183 -14.77 16.39 -14.10
CA SER A 183 -15.86 17.34 -14.06
C SER A 183 -15.40 18.48 -14.94
N LEU A 184 -15.90 18.55 -16.19
CA LEU A 184 -15.48 19.57 -17.13
C LEU A 184 -15.95 20.86 -16.49
N SER A 185 -14.99 21.57 -15.90
CA SER A 185 -15.21 22.84 -15.23
C SER A 185 -16.09 23.67 -16.15
N SER A 186 -17.10 24.34 -15.61
CA SER A 186 -18.01 25.19 -16.39
C SER A 186 -17.25 26.16 -17.32
N GLY A 187 -16.01 26.51 -16.98
CA GLY A 187 -15.08 27.24 -17.81
C GLY A 187 -14.61 26.51 -19.09
N LEU A 188 -14.42 25.19 -19.08
CA LEU A 188 -14.06 24.41 -20.27
C LEU A 188 -15.22 24.34 -21.26
N ILE A 189 -16.44 24.15 -20.77
CA ILE A 189 -17.64 24.15 -21.61
C ILE A 189 -17.80 25.51 -22.28
N LEU A 190 -17.68 26.60 -21.50
CA LEU A 190 -17.72 27.96 -22.05
C LEU A 190 -16.57 28.20 -23.04
N GLY A 191 -15.36 27.71 -22.75
CA GLY A 191 -14.20 27.81 -23.63
C GLY A 191 -14.38 27.11 -24.97
N ILE A 192 -14.95 25.89 -24.97
CA ILE A 192 -15.25 25.15 -26.20
C ILE A 192 -16.29 25.89 -27.03
N VAL A 193 -17.35 26.41 -26.40
CA VAL A 193 -18.40 27.17 -27.11
C VAL A 193 -17.81 28.43 -27.76
N ILE A 194 -16.98 29.19 -27.04
CA ILE A 194 -16.32 30.39 -27.58
C ILE A 194 -15.39 29.99 -28.73
N ALA A 195 -14.60 28.93 -28.59
CA ALA A 195 -13.72 28.45 -29.64
C ALA A 195 -14.49 28.05 -30.91
N CYS A 196 -15.61 27.33 -30.77
CA CYS A 196 -16.47 26.97 -31.89
C CYS A 196 -17.03 28.21 -32.60
N VAL A 197 -17.48 29.23 -31.86
CA VAL A 197 -17.98 30.48 -32.45
C VAL A 197 -16.88 31.20 -33.23
N VAL A 198 -15.66 31.29 -32.68
CA VAL A 198 -14.51 31.89 -33.38
C VAL A 198 -14.17 31.14 -34.65
N VAL A 199 -14.17 29.80 -34.63
CA VAL A 199 -13.93 28.99 -35.84
C VAL A 199 -15.00 29.24 -36.89
N VAL A 200 -16.28 29.32 -36.50
CA VAL A 200 -17.37 29.64 -37.44
C VAL A 200 -17.18 31.05 -38.03
N LEU A 201 -16.80 32.04 -37.22
CA LEU A 201 -16.51 33.39 -37.73
C LEU A 201 -15.34 33.40 -38.72
N ILE A 202 -14.27 32.64 -38.46
CA ILE A 202 -13.13 32.50 -39.38
C ILE A 202 -13.58 31.82 -40.68
N LEU A 203 -14.39 30.76 -40.60
CA LEU A 203 -14.90 30.07 -41.80
C LEU A 203 -15.81 30.98 -42.62
N VAL A 204 -16.67 31.77 -41.96
CA VAL A 204 -17.49 32.78 -42.63
C VAL A 204 -16.61 33.86 -43.28
N ASP A 205 -15.57 34.35 -42.61
CA ASP A 205 -14.65 35.35 -43.18
C ASP A 205 -13.88 34.78 -44.39
N ILE A 206 -13.44 33.52 -44.34
CA ILE A 206 -12.81 32.82 -45.47
C ILE A 206 -13.80 32.60 -46.63
N LEU A 207 -15.03 32.21 -46.35
CA LEU A 207 -16.07 32.03 -47.38
C LEU A 207 -16.44 33.38 -48.02
N CYS A 208 -16.58 34.44 -47.24
CA CYS A 208 -16.80 35.80 -47.71
C CYS A 208 -15.61 36.32 -48.52
N PHE A 209 -14.38 35.97 -48.13
CA PHE A 209 -13.17 36.25 -48.90
C PHE A 209 -13.17 35.54 -50.26
N CYS A 210 -13.50 34.24 -50.28
CA CYS A 210 -13.49 33.42 -51.49
C CYS A 210 -14.60 33.77 -52.48
N VAL A 211 -15.78 34.16 -52.00
CA VAL A 211 -16.95 34.42 -52.85
C VAL A 211 -17.07 35.88 -53.26
N ASN A 212 -16.73 36.83 -52.37
CA ASN A 212 -17.10 38.24 -52.58
C ASN A 212 -15.94 39.24 -52.44
N ARG A 213 -14.69 38.79 -52.25
CA ARG A 213 -13.52 39.69 -52.02
C ARG A 213 -13.74 40.71 -50.88
N THR A 214 -14.61 40.41 -49.92
CA THR A 214 -14.93 41.31 -48.79
C THR A 214 -15.00 40.51 -47.49
N GLY A 215 -14.05 40.74 -46.60
CA GLY A 215 -13.92 40.18 -45.25
C GLY A 215 -12.89 40.99 -44.46
N ILE A 216 -12.81 40.83 -43.15
CA ILE A 216 -11.90 41.60 -42.28
C ILE A 216 -10.43 41.30 -42.67
N LEU A 217 -10.14 40.06 -43.08
CA LEU A 217 -8.84 39.68 -43.64
C LEU A 217 -8.51 40.38 -44.97
N ALA A 218 -9.50 40.71 -45.80
CA ALA A 218 -9.27 41.46 -47.03
C ALA A 218 -8.82 42.91 -46.74
N PHE A 219 -9.36 43.53 -45.68
CA PHE A 219 -8.93 44.86 -45.24
C PHE A 219 -7.49 44.85 -44.70
N CYS A 220 -7.10 43.81 -43.95
CA CYS A 220 -5.72 43.68 -43.47
C CYS A 220 -4.71 43.41 -44.60
N CYS A 221 -5.08 42.67 -45.64
CA CYS A 221 -4.20 42.42 -46.79
C CYS A 221 -4.02 43.66 -47.68
N ASP A 222 -5.01 44.55 -47.79
CA ASP A 222 -4.84 45.84 -48.47
C ASP A 222 -4.00 46.82 -47.64
N CYS A 223 -4.15 46.83 -46.31
CA CYS A 223 -3.27 47.64 -45.44
C CYS A 223 -1.82 47.11 -45.39
N ALA A 224 -1.60 45.79 -45.45
CA ALA A 224 -0.26 45.20 -45.44
C ALA A 224 0.50 45.38 -46.77
N ARG A 225 -0.20 45.59 -47.89
CA ARG A 225 0.41 46.03 -49.16
C ARG A 225 0.70 47.53 -49.18
N SER A 226 -0.11 48.34 -48.50
CA SER A 226 0.12 49.80 -48.37
C SER A 226 1.29 50.15 -47.44
N LYS A 227 1.62 49.30 -46.46
CA LYS A 227 2.68 49.57 -45.47
C LYS A 227 4.11 49.17 -45.86
N ARG A 228 4.33 48.58 -47.06
CA ARG A 228 5.69 48.21 -47.52
C ARG A 228 6.37 49.28 -48.37
N VAL A 229 5.75 50.44 -48.56
CA VAL A 229 6.25 51.50 -49.47
C VAL A 229 6.83 52.72 -48.72
N ASP A 230 6.56 52.90 -47.42
CA ASP A 230 6.89 54.16 -46.72
C ASP A 230 7.76 54.02 -45.43
N GLU A 231 8.38 52.88 -45.14
CA GLU A 231 9.23 52.72 -43.91
C GLU A 231 10.65 52.21 -44.19
N GLU A 232 11.25 52.61 -45.32
CA GLU A 232 12.71 52.77 -45.41
C GLU A 232 13.05 54.25 -45.25
N ASP A 233 13.10 54.76 -44.01
CA ASP A 233 13.97 55.87 -43.61
C ASP A 233 13.88 56.17 -42.10
N SER A 234 15.02 56.54 -41.50
CA SER A 234 15.27 56.97 -40.10
C SER A 234 15.34 55.85 -39.02
N LYS A 235 16.48 55.35 -38.49
CA LYS A 235 17.77 55.89 -37.97
C LYS A 235 17.71 56.27 -36.46
N LEU A 236 18.70 55.72 -35.71
CA LEU A 236 19.14 56.02 -34.32
C LEU A 236 18.22 55.55 -33.19
N GLY A 237 18.67 55.04 -32.03
CA GLY A 237 19.97 54.84 -31.36
C GLY A 237 19.66 54.16 -30.00
N ARG A 238 20.57 53.35 -29.42
CA ARG A 238 21.41 53.71 -28.25
C ARG A 238 20.58 53.88 -26.94
N ASP A 239 20.82 53.29 -25.77
CA ASP A 239 21.98 52.79 -25.00
C ASP A 239 21.39 51.84 -23.91
N GLU A 240 21.98 50.69 -23.58
CA GLU A 240 22.98 50.46 -22.51
C GLU A 240 22.36 49.85 -21.22
N ARG A 241 22.92 48.70 -20.79
CA ARG A 241 23.35 48.31 -19.42
C ARG A 241 23.01 46.87 -19.01
N GLU A 242 24.03 46.03 -19.18
CA GLU A 242 24.46 44.94 -18.28
C GLU A 242 24.97 45.56 -16.93
N PRO A 243 25.32 44.81 -15.83
CA PRO A 243 26.20 43.63 -15.89
C PRO A 243 26.18 42.56 -14.72
N LEU A 244 26.90 41.44 -14.97
CA LEU A 244 27.67 40.53 -14.06
C LEU A 244 26.92 39.52 -13.13
N SER A 245 27.04 38.17 -13.22
CA SER A 245 28.19 37.22 -13.11
C SER A 245 28.38 36.68 -11.66
N PRO A 246 29.10 35.56 -11.36
CA PRO A 246 29.03 34.16 -11.85
C PRO A 246 29.05 33.10 -10.69
N GLU A 247 29.16 31.81 -11.08
CA GLU A 247 30.03 30.77 -10.46
C GLU A 247 29.47 29.67 -9.51
N ASN A 248 29.12 28.53 -10.11
CA ASN A 248 29.74 27.19 -9.99
C ASN A 248 30.58 26.80 -8.74
N ARG A 249 30.18 25.74 -7.98
CA ARG A 249 31.05 24.58 -7.63
C ARG A 249 30.37 23.43 -6.87
N SER A 250 31.00 22.27 -7.04
CA SER A 250 30.69 20.85 -6.80
C SER A 250 30.68 20.37 -5.32
N PRO A 251 30.25 19.12 -5.03
CA PRO A 251 30.15 18.56 -3.68
C PRO A 251 31.38 17.72 -3.25
N GLN A 252 31.57 17.53 -1.94
CA GLN A 252 32.57 16.62 -1.35
C GLN A 252 31.94 15.54 -0.46
N ILE A 253 32.62 14.40 -0.47
CA ILE A 253 32.33 13.08 0.13
C ILE A 253 32.73 13.09 1.62
N VAL A 254 31.93 12.45 2.49
CA VAL A 254 32.23 12.26 3.92
C VAL A 254 32.33 10.76 4.22
N ASP A 255 33.49 10.35 4.76
CA ASP A 255 33.75 9.07 5.41
C ASP A 255 33.12 9.06 6.82
N GLU A 256 32.30 8.06 7.14
CA GLU A 256 31.76 7.89 8.50
C GLU A 256 31.95 6.46 9.02
N LYS A 257 32.76 6.33 10.09
CA LYS A 257 32.88 5.14 10.93
C LYS A 257 31.57 4.93 11.68
N LYS A 258 30.92 3.77 11.51
CA LYS A 258 29.71 3.43 12.27
C LYS A 258 30.00 2.35 13.33
N SER A 259 29.75 2.69 14.59
CA SER A 259 29.59 1.72 15.68
C SER A 259 28.25 1.00 15.53
N LEU A 260 28.25 -0.33 15.66
CA LEU A 260 27.03 -1.15 15.57
C LEU A 260 26.38 -1.26 16.96
N THR A 261 25.18 -0.69 17.08
CA THR A 261 24.24 -0.95 18.18
C THR A 261 23.08 -1.75 17.59
N VAL A 262 22.69 -2.86 18.23
CA VAL A 262 21.50 -3.65 17.85
C VAL A 262 20.50 -3.54 19.00
N GLU A 263 19.29 -3.09 18.67
CA GLU A 263 18.19 -2.88 19.61
C GLU A 263 17.13 -3.97 19.42
N TYR A 264 16.70 -4.62 20.51
CA TYR A 264 15.41 -5.30 20.58
C TYR A 264 14.92 -5.45 22.04
N ASP A 265 13.66 -5.06 22.26
CA ASP A 265 12.81 -5.33 23.43
C ASP A 265 13.21 -4.73 24.80
N GLY A 266 13.61 -3.45 24.81
CA GLY A 266 13.55 -2.58 26.00
C GLY A 266 14.43 -2.97 27.20
N LYS A 267 15.33 -3.95 27.06
CA LYS A 267 16.32 -4.30 28.09
C LYS A 267 17.72 -4.31 27.48
N GLU A 268 18.49 -3.28 27.78
CA GLU A 268 19.88 -3.14 27.38
C GLU A 268 20.76 -4.15 28.13
N VAL A 269 21.43 -5.05 27.41
CA VAL A 269 22.54 -5.84 27.97
C VAL A 269 23.83 -5.28 27.41
N HIS A 270 24.51 -4.47 28.21
CA HIS A 270 25.84 -3.95 27.89
C HIS A 270 26.88 -5.05 28.09
N THR A 271 27.62 -5.39 27.03
CA THR A 271 28.91 -6.06 27.16
C THR A 271 30.01 -5.10 26.72
N LYS A 272 30.89 -4.74 27.67
CA LYS A 272 32.08 -3.94 27.36
C LYS A 272 33.01 -4.80 26.49
N PRO A 273 33.57 -4.25 25.39
CA PRO A 273 34.60 -4.96 24.65
C PRO A 273 35.87 -4.97 25.51
N THR A 274 36.23 -6.14 26.04
CA THR A 274 37.59 -6.34 26.54
C THR A 274 38.52 -6.31 25.33
N GLU A 275 39.52 -5.43 25.39
CA GLU A 275 40.58 -5.28 24.40
C GLU A 275 41.25 -6.62 24.09
N ILE A 276 40.92 -7.26 22.95
CA ILE A 276 41.84 -8.16 22.23
C ILE A 276 41.50 -8.11 20.73
N GLY A 277 42.44 -7.55 19.96
CA GLY A 277 42.82 -7.90 18.58
C GLY A 277 41.75 -8.29 17.53
N ARG A 278 41.51 -7.38 16.57
CA ARG A 278 41.64 -7.56 15.10
C ARG A 278 41.13 -8.83 14.37
N TYR A 279 40.25 -9.64 14.94
CA TYR A 279 39.62 -10.74 14.20
C TYR A 279 38.10 -10.59 14.26
N SER A 280 37.56 -9.91 13.25
CA SER A 280 36.12 -9.84 13.00
C SER A 280 35.57 -11.26 12.93
N ALA A 281 34.56 -11.58 13.74
CA ALA A 281 33.84 -12.85 13.62
C ALA A 281 33.31 -12.98 12.18
N VAL A 282 33.59 -14.11 11.54
CA VAL A 282 33.22 -14.38 10.14
C VAL A 282 31.86 -15.09 10.11
N TYR A 283 31.62 -15.98 11.08
CA TYR A 283 30.37 -16.71 11.23
C TYR A 283 29.90 -16.76 12.67
N ALA A 284 28.60 -16.91 12.88
CA ALA A 284 28.00 -17.29 14.15
C ALA A 284 27.64 -18.78 14.10
N ARG A 285 27.83 -19.49 15.22
CA ARG A 285 27.36 -20.86 15.42
C ARG A 285 26.37 -20.88 16.57
N PHE A 286 25.28 -21.60 16.39
CA PHE A 286 24.35 -21.88 17.46
C PHE A 286 24.18 -23.38 17.62
N GLN A 287 23.91 -23.75 18.86
CA GLN A 287 23.48 -25.08 19.22
C GLN A 287 22.10 -25.00 19.82
N TYR A 288 21.28 -26.02 19.55
CA TYR A 288 20.03 -26.18 20.28
C TYR A 288 19.78 -27.62 20.69
N LEU A 289 19.16 -27.77 21.86
CA LEU A 289 18.77 -29.05 22.43
C LEU A 289 17.27 -29.01 22.72
N ASN A 290 16.59 -30.12 22.44
CA ASN A 290 15.23 -30.31 22.89
C ASN A 290 15.24 -30.75 24.36
N ASN A 291 14.60 -29.98 25.25
CA ASN A 291 14.38 -30.42 26.61
C ASN A 291 13.04 -31.15 26.65
N PHE A 292 13.11 -32.49 26.69
CA PHE A 292 11.96 -33.32 27.05
C PHE A 292 11.59 -33.11 28.52
#